data_AF-A0A9E2V8R8-F1
#
_entry.id   AF-A0A9E2V8R8-F1
#
_cell.length_a   1.000
_cell.length_b   1.000
_cell.length_c   1.000
_cell.angle_alpha   90.00
_cell.angle_beta   90.00
_cell.angle_gamma   90.00
#
_symmetry.space_group_name_H-M   'P 1'
#
loop_
_entity.id
_entity.type
_entity.pdbx_description
1 polymer ?
#
loop_
_entity_poly.entity_id
_entity_poly.type
_entity_poly.pdbx_seq_one_letter_code
_entity_poly.pdbx_strand_id
1 'polypeptide(L)'
;MVYNARWMKMWIVVFIAVSMVLTCTVVLAQGKGKGRRDEPPGWQKGEKKGWEGDVPPGIEKKGGWMPPGLSKEEHAEWKNGRPPGWSRGEKEGWKGADMPPGLAKKGGELPSGLAKSTPPGWEKWNDEKKKGWEKKLGEAKEKVRGRAKKLKDFSEENLDSTIGSLEAAARKGVPIRHARGLVEKAMEKGVRGRGLETTSRAMAYGVGKEVDFDQLGKFVHEKLDEGLRDDELSIEIYKEIAKRHEEQLKTIQLK
;
A
#
# COMPACT_ATOMS: atom_id res chain seq x y z
N MET A 1 57.67 -35.93 14.94
CA MET A 1 57.53 -34.48 14.66
C MET A 1 56.57 -33.89 15.67
N VAL A 2 57.09 -33.25 16.72
CA VAL A 2 56.26 -32.59 17.75
C VAL A 2 56.04 -31.16 17.30
N TYR A 3 54.88 -30.87 16.71
CA TYR A 3 54.51 -29.49 16.39
C TYR A 3 54.26 -28.75 17.70
N ASN A 4 55.13 -27.78 17.99
CA ASN A 4 55.04 -26.97 19.21
C ASN A 4 53.68 -26.29 19.28
N ALA A 5 52.94 -26.51 20.37
CA ALA A 5 51.60 -25.93 20.60
C ALA A 5 51.58 -24.39 20.54
N ARG A 6 52.73 -23.73 20.72
CA ARG A 6 52.90 -22.28 20.52
C ARG A 6 52.74 -21.88 19.05
N TRP A 7 53.14 -22.74 18.12
CA TRP A 7 53.07 -22.49 16.69
C TRP A 7 51.61 -22.55 16.19
N MET A 8 50.82 -23.52 16.65
CA MET A 8 49.38 -23.60 16.30
C MET A 8 48.58 -22.38 16.78
N LYS A 9 48.86 -21.87 18.00
CA LYS A 9 48.15 -20.68 18.52
C LYS A 9 48.41 -19.43 17.68
N MET A 10 49.62 -19.29 17.13
CA MET A 10 49.99 -18.15 16.28
C MET A 10 49.24 -18.21 14.94
N TRP A 11 49.12 -19.39 14.33
CA TRP A 11 48.39 -19.57 13.07
C TRP A 11 46.87 -19.32 13.19
N ILE A 12 46.27 -19.65 14.34
CA ILE A 12 44.84 -19.37 14.59
C ILE A 12 44.55 -17.86 14.59
N VAL A 13 45.41 -17.06 15.25
CA VAL A 13 45.25 -15.60 15.29
C VAL A 13 45.42 -14.98 13.90
N VAL A 14 46.38 -15.47 13.12
CA VAL A 14 46.58 -15.04 11.73
C VAL A 14 45.37 -15.38 10.86
N PHE A 15 44.78 -16.58 11.00
CA PHE A 15 43.59 -16.97 10.25
C PHE A 15 42.36 -16.11 10.58
N ILE A 16 42.16 -15.77 11.86
CA ILE A 16 41.06 -14.90 12.30
C ILE A 16 41.24 -13.48 11.72
N ALA A 17 42.45 -12.92 11.81
CA ALA A 17 42.76 -11.59 11.28
C ALA A 17 42.58 -11.52 9.75
N VAL A 18 43.04 -12.54 9.02
CA VAL A 18 42.87 -12.63 7.57
C VAL A 18 41.38 -12.77 7.19
N SER A 19 40.61 -13.56 7.94
CA SER A 19 39.16 -13.71 7.69
C SER A 19 38.38 -12.41 7.89
N MET A 20 38.73 -11.62 8.92
CA MET A 20 38.10 -10.32 9.18
C MET A 20 38.41 -9.29 8.09
N VAL A 21 39.60 -9.32 7.49
CA VAL A 21 39.98 -8.42 6.39
C VAL A 21 39.29 -8.82 5.08
N LEU A 22 39.11 -10.12 4.82
CA LEU A 22 38.40 -10.58 3.62
C LEU A 22 36.90 -10.24 3.61
N THR A 23 36.24 -10.19 4.77
CA THR A 23 34.81 -9.83 4.84
C THR A 23 34.51 -8.33 4.62
N CYS A 24 35.53 -7.46 4.61
CA CYS A 24 35.35 -6.00 4.48
C CYS A 24 35.36 -5.47 3.03
N THR A 25 35.49 -6.31 2.00
CA THR A 25 35.63 -5.84 0.60
C THR A 25 34.37 -5.90 -0.26
N VAL A 26 33.23 -6.33 0.30
CA VAL A 26 31.96 -6.34 -0.44
C VAL A 26 30.95 -5.46 0.30
N VAL A 27 30.61 -4.33 -0.32
CA VAL A 27 29.51 -3.37 -0.07
C VAL A 27 30.04 -1.93 -0.05
N LEU A 28 30.61 -1.52 -1.19
CA LEU A 28 30.64 -0.13 -1.64
C LEU A 28 30.28 -0.09 -3.14
N ALA A 29 29.13 -0.68 -3.49
CA ALA A 29 28.47 -0.36 -4.74
C ALA A 29 27.62 0.91 -4.52
N GLN A 30 28.19 2.04 -4.94
CA GLN A 30 27.51 3.33 -5.05
C GLN A 30 26.26 3.21 -5.93
N GLY A 31 25.09 3.02 -5.32
CA GLY A 31 23.80 3.29 -5.95
C GLY A 31 23.50 4.79 -6.00
N LYS A 32 24.34 5.58 -6.67
CA LYS A 32 24.06 6.99 -7.01
C LYS A 32 23.75 7.12 -8.50
N GLY A 33 22.74 6.38 -8.95
CA GLY A 33 22.14 6.53 -10.27
C GLY A 33 20.85 7.34 -10.16
N LYS A 34 20.96 8.67 -10.05
CA LYS A 34 19.86 9.55 -10.48
C LYS A 34 19.67 9.31 -11.98
N GLY A 35 18.44 9.03 -12.36
CA GLY A 35 18.08 8.54 -13.68
C GLY A 35 18.69 9.34 -14.83
N ARG A 36 19.45 8.64 -15.67
CA ARG A 36 19.29 8.80 -17.11
C ARG A 36 18.40 7.65 -17.54
N ARG A 37 17.14 7.95 -17.79
CA ARG A 37 16.41 7.17 -18.80
C ARG A 37 17.21 7.39 -20.07
N ASP A 38 17.57 6.32 -20.76
CA ASP A 38 18.07 6.43 -22.12
C ASP A 38 17.06 7.27 -22.89
N GLU A 39 17.42 8.52 -23.17
CA GLU A 39 16.62 9.36 -24.04
C GLU A 39 16.61 8.66 -25.40
N PRO A 40 15.44 8.36 -25.97
CA PRO A 40 15.37 7.63 -27.22
C PRO A 40 16.15 8.39 -28.30
N PRO A 41 16.77 7.67 -29.26
CA PRO A 41 17.48 8.29 -30.37
C PRO A 41 16.63 9.38 -31.02
N GLY A 42 17.10 10.63 -31.02
CA GLY A 42 16.40 11.79 -31.61
C GLY A 42 15.96 12.88 -30.62
N TRP A 43 16.00 12.64 -29.30
CA TRP A 43 15.53 13.61 -28.29
C TRP A 43 16.31 14.95 -28.28
N GLN A 44 17.62 14.93 -28.56
CA GLN A 44 18.46 16.13 -28.55
C GLN A 44 18.39 17.00 -29.82
N LYS A 45 17.72 16.54 -30.88
CA LYS A 45 17.76 17.22 -32.19
C LYS A 45 16.48 17.94 -32.60
N GLY A 46 15.42 17.91 -31.79
CA GLY A 46 14.16 18.59 -32.11
C GLY A 46 13.43 18.05 -33.36
N GLU A 47 13.94 16.99 -33.99
CA GLU A 47 13.34 16.38 -35.17
C GLU A 47 12.44 15.21 -34.74
N LYS A 48 11.12 15.46 -34.63
CA LYS A 48 10.07 14.43 -34.46
C LYS A 48 9.86 13.59 -35.74
N LYS A 49 10.93 13.23 -36.48
CA LYS A 49 10.80 12.44 -37.71
C LYS A 49 10.44 10.99 -37.34
N GLY A 50 9.25 10.55 -37.73
CA GLY A 50 8.75 9.19 -37.51
C GLY A 50 7.78 8.99 -36.34
N TRP A 51 7.25 10.07 -35.76
CA TRP A 51 6.25 10.00 -34.70
C TRP A 51 4.83 10.16 -35.28
N GLU A 52 3.95 9.19 -35.08
CA GLU A 52 2.52 9.31 -35.43
C GLU A 52 1.66 9.97 -34.33
N GLY A 53 2.27 10.45 -33.24
CA GLY A 53 1.56 11.16 -32.17
C GLY A 53 2.48 11.77 -31.13
N ASP A 54 1.93 12.47 -30.15
CA ASP A 54 2.71 13.15 -29.08
C ASP A 54 3.31 12.21 -28.02
N VAL A 55 3.19 10.89 -28.20
CA VAL A 55 3.69 9.88 -27.26
C VAL A 55 4.77 9.04 -27.95
N PRO A 56 5.96 8.87 -27.34
CA PRO A 56 7.06 8.11 -27.95
C PRO A 56 6.69 6.64 -28.19
N PRO A 57 7.09 6.05 -29.33
CA PRO A 57 6.98 4.62 -29.56
C PRO A 57 7.76 3.83 -28.50
N GLY A 58 7.15 2.80 -27.92
CA GLY A 58 7.68 2.03 -26.78
C GLY A 58 7.09 2.42 -25.41
N ILE A 59 6.43 3.58 -25.30
CA ILE A 59 5.46 3.86 -24.23
C ILE A 59 4.07 3.51 -24.77
N GLU A 60 3.85 2.23 -25.06
CA GLU A 60 2.48 1.77 -25.22
C GLU A 60 1.74 2.11 -23.93
N LYS A 61 0.65 2.89 -24.05
CA LYS A 61 -0.31 3.06 -22.97
C LYS A 61 -0.81 1.65 -22.65
N LYS A 62 -0.17 0.95 -21.70
CA LYS A 62 -0.78 -0.20 -21.05
C LYS A 62 -2.14 0.32 -20.59
N GLY A 63 -3.20 -0.06 -21.31
CA GLY A 63 -4.56 0.28 -20.95
C GLY A 63 -4.77 -0.35 -19.59
N GLY A 64 -4.48 0.40 -18.54
CA GLY A 64 -4.49 -0.17 -17.21
C GLY A 64 -5.91 -0.63 -16.94
N TRP A 65 -6.01 -1.80 -16.32
CA TRP A 65 -7.27 -2.48 -16.09
C TRP A 65 -8.28 -1.51 -15.44
N MET A 66 -9.48 -1.46 -15.99
CA MET A 66 -10.57 -0.62 -15.52
C MET A 66 -11.72 -1.53 -15.10
N PRO A 67 -12.28 -1.34 -13.89
CA PRO A 67 -13.41 -2.12 -13.45
C PRO A 67 -14.59 -1.95 -14.42
N PRO A 68 -15.27 -3.04 -14.78
CA PRO A 68 -16.57 -2.95 -15.43
C PRO A 68 -17.62 -2.40 -14.45
N GLY A 69 -18.68 -1.78 -14.99
CA GLY A 69 -19.82 -1.31 -14.18
C GLY A 69 -19.58 -0.04 -13.35
N LEU A 70 -18.56 0.75 -13.70
CA LEU A 70 -18.32 2.04 -13.05
C LEU A 70 -19.34 3.10 -13.51
N SER A 71 -19.72 4.01 -12.62
CA SER A 71 -20.45 5.22 -13.00
C SER A 71 -19.59 6.15 -13.87
N LYS A 72 -20.21 7.13 -14.55
CA LYS A 72 -19.45 8.12 -15.34
C LYS A 72 -18.48 8.92 -14.48
N GLU A 73 -18.87 9.20 -13.24
CA GLU A 73 -18.06 9.89 -12.24
C GLU A 73 -16.87 9.00 -11.81
N GLU A 74 -17.12 7.73 -11.49
CA GLU A 74 -16.06 6.77 -11.17
C GLU A 74 -15.08 6.62 -12.36
N HIS A 75 -15.59 6.51 -13.60
CA HIS A 75 -14.77 6.47 -14.80
C HIS A 75 -13.86 7.70 -14.96
N ALA A 76 -14.33 8.90 -14.59
CA ALA A 76 -13.52 10.11 -14.66
C ALA A 76 -12.37 10.14 -13.63
N GLU A 77 -12.55 9.43 -12.50
CA GLU A 77 -11.52 9.28 -11.46
C GLU A 77 -10.47 8.21 -11.84
N TRP A 78 -10.87 7.18 -12.58
CA TRP A 78 -9.98 6.15 -13.13
C TRP A 78 -9.20 6.67 -14.35
N LYS A 79 -8.03 7.28 -14.12
CA LYS A 79 -7.17 7.82 -15.20
C LYS A 79 -5.97 6.93 -15.47
N ASN A 80 -5.74 6.60 -16.75
CA ASN A 80 -4.64 5.75 -17.22
C ASN A 80 -4.61 4.38 -16.51
N GLY A 81 -5.80 3.83 -16.23
CA GLY A 81 -5.99 2.55 -15.53
C GLY A 81 -5.45 2.53 -14.10
N ARG A 82 -5.36 3.71 -13.48
CA ARG A 82 -5.09 3.86 -12.06
C ARG A 82 -6.41 4.06 -11.31
N PRO A 83 -6.61 3.39 -10.16
CA PRO A 83 -7.78 3.59 -9.33
C PRO A 83 -7.96 5.05 -8.85
N PRO A 84 -9.16 5.41 -8.36
CA PRO A 84 -9.44 6.71 -7.79
C PRO A 84 -8.40 7.12 -6.75
N GLY A 85 -7.82 8.31 -6.93
CA GLY A 85 -6.81 8.88 -6.05
C GLY A 85 -5.36 8.44 -6.29
N TRP A 86 -5.06 7.69 -7.35
CA TRP A 86 -3.69 7.31 -7.73
C TRP A 86 -3.00 8.22 -8.76
N SER A 87 -3.74 9.16 -9.35
CA SER A 87 -3.30 9.97 -10.49
C SER A 87 -2.58 11.27 -10.12
N ARG A 88 -2.40 11.61 -8.84
CA ARG A 88 -1.86 12.92 -8.45
C ARG A 88 -0.56 12.83 -7.65
N GLY A 89 0.55 12.93 -8.38
CA GLY A 89 1.81 13.47 -7.87
C GLY A 89 1.81 15.02 -7.82
N GLU A 90 0.78 15.68 -8.35
CA GLU A 90 0.59 17.13 -8.26
C GLU A 90 -0.60 17.48 -7.37
N LYS A 91 -0.35 18.47 -6.50
CA LYS A 91 -1.04 18.74 -5.23
C LYS A 91 -2.38 19.46 -5.36
N GLU A 92 -2.88 19.70 -6.56
CA GLU A 92 -4.03 20.58 -6.77
C GLU A 92 -5.34 19.79 -6.95
N GLY A 93 -6.19 19.82 -5.92
CA GLY A 93 -7.54 19.25 -5.96
C GLY A 93 -7.95 18.40 -4.75
N TRP A 94 -7.10 18.29 -3.73
CA TRP A 94 -7.39 17.58 -2.48
C TRP A 94 -8.08 18.51 -1.47
N LYS A 95 -9.40 18.70 -1.59
CA LYS A 95 -10.23 19.30 -0.53
C LYS A 95 -10.95 18.18 0.23
N GLY A 96 -10.48 17.80 1.43
CA GLY A 96 -11.22 16.89 2.33
C GLY A 96 -10.46 15.64 2.79
N ALA A 97 -11.22 14.57 3.08
CA ALA A 97 -10.83 13.33 3.77
C ALA A 97 -9.95 12.36 2.95
N ASP A 98 -9.47 12.77 1.78
CA ASP A 98 -8.66 11.92 0.93
C ASP A 98 -7.21 12.42 0.97
N MET A 99 -6.37 11.69 1.69
CA MET A 99 -4.93 11.91 1.69
C MET A 99 -4.35 11.31 0.40
N PRO A 100 -3.39 11.98 -0.26
CA PRO A 100 -2.64 11.36 -1.34
C PRO A 100 -1.67 10.30 -0.79
N PRO A 101 -1.45 9.21 -1.55
CA PRO A 101 -0.57 8.12 -1.17
C PRO A 101 0.84 8.60 -0.79
N GLY A 102 1.22 8.45 0.48
CA GLY A 102 2.56 8.83 0.99
C GLY A 102 2.67 10.20 1.68
N LEU A 103 1.56 10.89 1.95
CA LEU A 103 1.52 12.18 2.68
C LEU A 103 1.17 12.08 4.18
N ALA A 104 1.18 10.88 4.77
CA ALA A 104 1.25 10.71 6.23
C ALA A 104 2.50 11.38 6.87
N LYS A 105 3.44 11.84 6.02
CA LYS A 105 4.63 12.61 6.36
C LYS A 105 4.32 14.04 6.79
N LYS A 106 3.81 14.21 8.01
CA LYS A 106 4.24 15.19 9.02
C LYS A 106 3.17 15.36 10.09
N GLY A 107 3.45 14.77 11.25
CA GLY A 107 2.92 15.22 12.54
C GLY A 107 1.50 14.77 12.87
N GLY A 108 1.32 13.47 13.14
CA GLY A 108 0.37 12.89 14.12
C GLY A 108 -1.14 13.16 14.01
N GLU A 109 -1.56 14.21 13.32
CA GLU A 109 -2.93 14.63 13.14
C GLU A 109 -3.38 14.24 11.74
N LEU A 110 -4.44 13.44 11.68
CA LEU A 110 -5.15 13.20 10.45
C LEU A 110 -5.62 14.54 9.87
N PRO A 111 -5.50 14.77 8.55
CA PRO A 111 -5.98 16.01 7.94
C PRO A 111 -7.45 16.24 8.32
N SER A 112 -7.82 17.51 8.54
CA SER A 112 -9.10 17.92 9.12
C SER A 112 -10.36 17.37 8.40
N GLY A 113 -10.24 16.93 7.15
CA GLY A 113 -11.31 16.24 6.43
C GLY A 113 -11.49 14.77 6.86
N LEU A 114 -10.40 14.08 7.17
CA LEU A 114 -10.40 12.67 7.62
C LEU A 114 -10.80 12.56 9.09
N ALA A 115 -10.45 13.56 9.89
CA ALA A 115 -10.95 13.71 11.25
C ALA A 115 -12.49 13.90 11.29
N LYS A 116 -13.09 14.37 10.19
CA LYS A 116 -14.54 14.61 10.06
C LYS A 116 -15.31 13.49 9.37
N SER A 117 -14.65 12.53 8.73
CA SER A 117 -15.38 11.43 8.06
C SER A 117 -15.89 10.45 9.10
N THR A 118 -17.20 10.37 9.27
CA THR A 118 -17.86 9.38 10.12
C THR A 118 -18.29 8.18 9.27
N PRO A 119 -18.40 6.98 9.84
CA PRO A 119 -18.84 5.81 9.08
C PRO A 119 -20.23 6.02 8.48
N PRO A 120 -20.55 5.35 7.35
CA PRO A 120 -21.84 5.50 6.69
C PRO A 120 -23.03 5.33 7.64
N GLY A 121 -23.93 6.32 7.65
CA GLY A 121 -25.12 6.32 8.49
C GLY A 121 -24.90 6.71 9.95
N TRP A 122 -23.74 7.27 10.30
CA TRP A 122 -23.41 7.74 11.65
C TRP A 122 -24.44 8.69 12.26
N GLU A 123 -25.05 9.55 11.45
CA GLU A 123 -26.06 10.53 11.89
C GLU A 123 -27.28 9.83 12.50
N LYS A 124 -27.59 8.62 12.02
CA LYS A 124 -28.70 7.79 12.48
C LYS A 124 -28.36 6.92 13.70
N TRP A 125 -27.09 6.90 14.12
CA TRP A 125 -26.68 6.10 15.28
C TRP A 125 -26.99 6.84 16.57
N ASN A 126 -27.46 6.10 17.58
CA ASN A 126 -27.56 6.60 18.95
C ASN A 126 -26.17 6.78 19.58
N ASP A 127 -26.11 7.50 20.69
CA ASP A 127 -24.84 7.83 21.35
C ASP A 127 -24.11 6.59 21.88
N GLU A 128 -24.84 5.56 22.31
CA GLU A 128 -24.25 4.32 22.77
C GLU A 128 -23.51 3.60 21.64
N LYS A 129 -24.11 3.50 20.45
CA LYS A 129 -23.49 2.89 19.27
C LYS A 129 -22.28 3.70 18.81
N LYS A 130 -22.35 5.03 18.81
CA LYS A 130 -21.22 5.91 18.48
C LYS A 130 -20.05 5.69 19.43
N LYS A 131 -20.28 5.77 20.75
CA LYS A 131 -19.26 5.51 21.78
C LYS A 131 -18.69 4.10 21.69
N GLY A 132 -19.55 3.10 21.47
CA GLY A 132 -19.13 1.71 21.31
C GLY A 132 -18.25 1.50 20.08
N TRP A 133 -18.53 2.20 18.97
CA TRP A 133 -17.69 2.18 17.78
C TRP A 133 -16.34 2.87 18.01
N GLU A 134 -16.32 4.05 18.62
CA GLU A 134 -15.08 4.78 18.95
C GLU A 134 -14.18 3.97 19.87
N LYS A 135 -14.76 3.33 20.90
CA LYS A 135 -14.05 2.43 21.80
C LYS A 135 -13.41 1.27 21.04
N LYS A 136 -14.18 0.59 20.16
CA LYS A 136 -13.66 -0.51 19.32
C LYS A 136 -12.55 -0.05 18.39
N LEU A 137 -12.66 1.15 17.82
CA LEU A 137 -11.62 1.72 16.97
C LEU A 137 -10.36 2.02 17.78
N GLY A 138 -10.48 2.61 18.97
CA GLY A 138 -9.37 2.84 19.90
C GLY A 138 -8.66 1.54 20.29
N GLU A 139 -9.41 0.50 20.69
CA GLU A 139 -8.86 -0.83 20.99
C GLU A 139 -8.14 -1.45 19.79
N ALA A 140 -8.66 -1.26 18.57
CA ALA A 140 -8.01 -1.75 17.36
C ALA A 140 -6.69 -1.02 17.08
N LYS A 141 -6.64 0.30 17.27
CA LYS A 141 -5.40 1.11 17.14
C LYS A 141 -4.35 0.65 18.15
N GLU A 142 -4.72 0.43 19.40
CA GLU A 142 -3.79 -0.07 20.43
C GLU A 142 -3.24 -1.45 20.10
N LYS A 143 -4.07 -2.36 19.56
CA LYS A 143 -3.61 -3.68 19.09
C LYS A 143 -2.59 -3.57 17.95
N VAL A 144 -2.85 -2.69 16.99
CA VAL A 144 -1.91 -2.40 15.89
C VAL A 144 -0.59 -1.84 16.42
N ARG A 145 -0.64 -0.87 17.36
CA ARG A 145 0.57 -0.35 18.04
C ARG A 145 1.36 -1.46 18.73
N GLY A 146 0.68 -2.31 19.50
CA GLY A 146 1.29 -3.44 20.19
C GLY A 146 1.91 -4.46 19.24
N ARG A 147 1.31 -4.68 18.06
CA ARG A 147 1.85 -5.58 17.03
C ARG A 147 3.06 -4.96 16.32
N ALA A 148 2.97 -3.69 15.94
CA ALA A 148 4.05 -2.96 15.28
C ALA A 148 5.34 -2.92 16.13
N LYS A 149 5.22 -2.71 17.44
CA LYS A 149 6.37 -2.75 18.38
C LYS A 149 7.11 -4.09 18.41
N LYS A 150 6.45 -5.19 18.01
CA LYS A 150 7.06 -6.54 17.96
C LYS A 150 7.78 -6.80 16.64
N LEU A 151 7.56 -5.96 15.61
CA LEU A 151 8.23 -6.08 14.33
C LEU A 151 9.57 -5.34 14.39
N LYS A 152 10.64 -6.01 13.96
CA LYS A 152 11.95 -5.36 13.79
C LYS A 152 11.84 -4.31 12.67
N ASP A 153 12.53 -3.19 12.86
CA ASP A 153 12.64 -2.11 11.87
C ASP A 153 11.30 -1.43 11.47
N PHE A 154 10.31 -1.43 12.37
CA PHE A 154 9.07 -0.71 12.17
C PHE A 154 9.16 0.69 12.80
N SER A 155 9.32 1.72 11.96
CA SER A 155 9.44 3.10 12.43
C SER A 155 8.12 3.68 12.94
N GLU A 156 8.20 4.66 13.84
CA GLU A 156 7.03 5.42 14.32
C GLU A 156 6.26 6.08 13.15
N GLU A 157 6.96 6.56 12.13
CA GLU A 157 6.32 7.11 10.93
C GLU A 157 5.45 6.06 10.19
N ASN A 158 5.93 4.82 10.10
CA ASN A 158 5.15 3.74 9.51
C ASN A 158 3.95 3.37 10.40
N LEU A 159 4.08 3.49 11.72
CA LEU A 159 3.01 3.25 12.66
C LEU A 159 1.88 4.27 12.52
N ASP A 160 2.19 5.55 12.46
CA ASP A 160 1.20 6.61 12.23
C ASP A 160 0.44 6.40 10.92
N SER A 161 1.17 6.09 9.84
CA SER A 161 0.56 5.79 8.54
C SER A 161 -0.34 4.55 8.57
N THR A 162 0.07 3.51 9.31
CA THR A 162 -0.73 2.28 9.49
C THR A 162 -2.02 2.58 10.23
N ILE A 163 -1.94 3.32 11.35
CA ILE A 163 -3.08 3.71 12.17
C ILE A 163 -4.04 4.59 11.35
N GLY A 164 -3.51 5.54 10.60
CA GLY A 164 -4.28 6.39 9.70
C GLY A 164 -5.00 5.58 8.63
N SER A 165 -4.35 4.56 8.05
CA SER A 165 -4.95 3.68 7.04
C SER A 165 -6.08 2.83 7.61
N LEU A 166 -5.89 2.26 8.82
CA LEU A 166 -6.94 1.54 9.55
C LEU A 166 -8.16 2.42 9.83
N GLU A 167 -7.92 3.63 10.34
CA GLU A 167 -8.99 4.56 10.67
C GLU A 167 -9.72 5.05 9.42
N ALA A 168 -8.99 5.37 8.35
CA ALA A 168 -9.57 5.78 7.08
C ALA A 168 -10.50 4.70 6.50
N ALA A 169 -10.06 3.44 6.47
CA ALA A 169 -10.89 2.33 6.01
C ALA A 169 -12.14 2.16 6.88
N ALA A 170 -11.97 2.20 8.22
CA ALA A 170 -13.09 2.05 9.16
C ALA A 170 -14.12 3.18 9.01
N ARG A 171 -13.66 4.43 8.86
CA ARG A 171 -14.52 5.61 8.61
C ARG A 171 -15.19 5.59 7.25
N LYS A 172 -14.64 4.87 6.26
CA LYS A 172 -15.32 4.61 4.99
C LYS A 172 -16.33 3.48 5.05
N GLY A 173 -16.47 2.80 6.20
CA GLY A 173 -17.47 1.77 6.45
C GLY A 173 -16.94 0.33 6.41
N VAL A 174 -15.63 0.12 6.21
CA VAL A 174 -15.03 -1.21 6.36
C VAL A 174 -15.17 -1.63 7.82
N PRO A 175 -15.65 -2.85 8.14
CA PRO A 175 -15.78 -3.23 9.54
C PRO A 175 -14.39 -3.26 10.22
N ILE A 176 -14.29 -2.67 11.41
CA ILE A 176 -13.02 -2.46 12.15
C ILE A 176 -12.21 -3.74 12.26
N ARG A 177 -12.86 -4.90 12.43
CA ARG A 177 -12.21 -6.21 12.49
C ARG A 177 -11.41 -6.52 11.21
N HIS A 178 -11.99 -6.25 10.03
CA HIS A 178 -11.34 -6.52 8.74
C HIS A 178 -10.27 -5.48 8.44
N ALA A 179 -10.54 -4.19 8.71
CA ALA A 179 -9.53 -3.15 8.58
C ALA A 179 -8.29 -3.44 9.45
N ARG A 180 -8.50 -3.90 10.70
CA ARG A 180 -7.42 -4.33 11.60
C ARG A 180 -6.68 -5.55 11.09
N GLY A 181 -7.38 -6.62 10.73
CA GLY A 181 -6.76 -7.85 10.23
C GLY A 181 -5.89 -7.59 8.99
N LEU A 182 -6.40 -6.76 8.08
CA LEU A 182 -5.68 -6.31 6.90
C LEU A 182 -4.35 -5.65 7.26
N VAL A 183 -4.38 -4.58 8.07
CA VAL A 183 -3.16 -3.82 8.37
C VAL A 183 -2.17 -4.65 9.19
N GLU A 184 -2.65 -5.49 10.13
CA GLU A 184 -1.81 -6.40 10.91
C GLU A 184 -1.07 -7.37 9.98
N LYS A 185 -1.79 -8.06 9.08
CA LYS A 185 -1.20 -9.00 8.13
C LYS A 185 -0.28 -8.30 7.14
N ALA A 186 -0.66 -7.14 6.62
CA ALA A 186 0.14 -6.39 5.65
C ALA A 186 1.47 -5.91 6.27
N MET A 187 1.45 -5.40 7.51
CA MET A 187 2.66 -5.05 8.26
C MET A 187 3.59 -6.25 8.47
N GLU A 188 3.05 -7.41 8.90
CA GLU A 188 3.81 -8.65 9.08
C GLU A 188 4.52 -9.10 7.79
N LYS A 189 3.92 -8.74 6.66
CA LYS A 189 4.38 -9.04 5.32
C LYS A 189 5.28 -7.96 4.72
N GLY A 190 5.58 -6.91 5.48
CA GLY A 190 6.50 -5.84 5.11
C GLY A 190 5.87 -4.72 4.28
N VAL A 191 4.54 -4.68 4.12
CA VAL A 191 3.83 -3.55 3.50
C VAL A 191 3.88 -2.37 4.46
N ARG A 192 4.26 -1.19 3.96
CA ARG A 192 4.48 0.02 4.77
C ARG A 192 3.99 1.27 4.04
N GLY A 193 3.74 2.33 4.81
CA GLY A 193 3.44 3.66 4.29
C GLY A 193 2.37 3.65 3.19
N ARG A 194 2.78 4.06 1.98
CA ARG A 194 1.91 4.16 0.81
C ARG A 194 1.18 2.85 0.48
N GLY A 195 1.83 1.69 0.61
CA GLY A 195 1.21 0.41 0.26
C GLY A 195 0.04 0.03 1.17
N LEU A 196 0.14 0.36 2.47
CA LEU A 196 -0.96 0.16 3.42
C LEU A 196 -2.13 1.08 3.11
N GLU A 197 -1.83 2.32 2.73
CA GLU A 197 -2.83 3.32 2.37
C GLU A 197 -3.62 2.90 1.12
N THR A 198 -2.92 2.51 0.05
CA THR A 198 -3.56 2.08 -1.21
C THR A 198 -4.38 0.79 -1.02
N THR A 199 -3.86 -0.16 -0.24
CA THR A 199 -4.55 -1.42 0.05
C THR A 199 -5.80 -1.19 0.91
N SER A 200 -5.70 -0.34 1.95
CA SER A 200 -6.84 0.01 2.81
C SER A 200 -7.93 0.76 2.05
N ARG A 201 -7.53 1.61 1.09
CA ARG A 201 -8.45 2.29 0.18
C ARG A 201 -9.15 1.33 -0.76
N ALA A 202 -8.41 0.36 -1.33
CA ALA A 202 -9.00 -0.68 -2.17
C ALA A 202 -10.04 -1.50 -1.39
N MET A 203 -9.77 -1.82 -0.12
CA MET A 203 -10.76 -2.45 0.76
C MET A 203 -11.98 -1.56 1.01
N ALA A 204 -11.79 -0.25 1.21
CA ALA A 204 -12.89 0.69 1.39
C ALA A 204 -13.80 0.83 0.16
N TYR A 205 -13.28 0.57 -1.05
CA TYR A 205 -14.08 0.54 -2.27
C TYR A 205 -15.20 -0.52 -2.22
N GLY A 206 -14.97 -1.63 -1.50
CA GLY A 206 -15.95 -2.70 -1.36
C GLY A 206 -17.22 -2.32 -0.58
N VAL A 207 -17.19 -1.24 0.21
CA VAL A 207 -18.33 -0.81 1.04
C VAL A 207 -19.53 -0.44 0.19
N GLY A 208 -19.33 0.33 -0.89
CA GLY A 208 -20.39 0.75 -1.79
C GLY A 208 -20.85 -0.33 -2.79
N LYS A 209 -20.19 -1.50 -2.78
CA LYS A 209 -20.45 -2.61 -3.69
C LYS A 209 -21.00 -3.85 -2.97
N GLU A 210 -21.38 -3.70 -1.70
CA GLU A 210 -22.01 -4.74 -0.86
C GLU A 210 -21.21 -6.06 -0.84
N VAL A 211 -19.88 -5.96 -0.82
CA VAL A 211 -19.00 -7.12 -0.79
C VAL A 211 -18.97 -7.75 0.61
N ASP A 212 -18.96 -9.08 0.65
CA ASP A 212 -18.68 -9.84 1.87
C ASP A 212 -17.21 -9.64 2.30
N PHE A 213 -17.01 -8.90 3.40
CA PHE A 213 -15.69 -8.59 3.94
C PHE A 213 -14.97 -9.79 4.58
N ASP A 214 -15.67 -10.85 4.99
CA ASP A 214 -15.03 -12.08 5.45
C ASP A 214 -14.35 -12.79 4.27
N GLN A 215 -15.04 -12.88 3.13
CA GLN A 215 -14.48 -13.48 1.91
C GLN A 215 -13.39 -12.60 1.29
N LEU A 216 -13.61 -11.28 1.21
CA LEU A 216 -12.60 -10.35 0.71
C LEU A 216 -11.34 -10.36 1.61
N GLY A 217 -11.51 -10.38 2.93
CA GLY A 217 -10.38 -10.45 3.87
C GLY A 217 -9.54 -11.72 3.69
N LYS A 218 -10.18 -12.87 3.45
CA LYS A 218 -9.46 -14.13 3.13
C LYS A 218 -8.65 -14.00 1.83
N PHE A 219 -9.26 -13.47 0.78
CA PHE A 219 -8.58 -13.22 -0.50
C PHE A 219 -7.36 -12.31 -0.31
N VAL A 220 -7.49 -11.20 0.44
CA VAL A 220 -6.35 -10.30 0.66
C VAL A 220 -5.23 -10.97 1.45
N HIS A 221 -5.57 -11.78 2.45
CA HIS A 221 -4.57 -12.53 3.22
C HIS A 221 -3.81 -13.53 2.33
N GLU A 222 -4.52 -14.23 1.45
CA GLU A 222 -3.93 -15.16 0.46
C GLU A 222 -2.97 -14.42 -0.46
N LYS A 223 -3.36 -13.28 -1.04
CA LYS A 223 -2.48 -12.47 -1.90
C LYS A 223 -1.26 -11.92 -1.17
N LEU A 224 -1.41 -11.55 0.09
CA LEU A 224 -0.28 -11.18 0.95
C LEU A 224 0.65 -12.38 1.22
N ASP A 225 0.12 -13.59 1.36
CA ASP A 225 0.89 -14.82 1.52
C ASP A 225 1.62 -15.23 0.23
N GLU A 226 1.02 -15.00 -0.95
CA GLU A 226 1.63 -15.15 -2.28
C GLU A 226 2.75 -14.11 -2.55
N GLY A 227 2.86 -13.08 -1.70
CA GLY A 227 3.91 -12.07 -1.81
C GLY A 227 3.51 -10.79 -2.55
N LEU A 228 2.24 -10.63 -2.94
CA LEU A 228 1.77 -9.38 -3.54
C LEU A 228 1.81 -8.25 -2.51
N ARG A 229 2.21 -7.05 -2.96
CA ARG A 229 2.40 -5.87 -2.11
C ARG A 229 1.89 -4.61 -2.82
N ASP A 230 1.75 -3.54 -2.03
CA ASP A 230 1.56 -2.17 -2.49
C ASP A 230 0.46 -2.02 -3.58
N ASP A 231 0.85 -1.47 -4.72
CA ASP A 231 -0.04 -1.16 -5.84
C ASP A 231 -0.58 -2.45 -6.50
N GLU A 232 0.22 -3.52 -6.60
CA GLU A 232 -0.22 -4.80 -7.18
C GLU A 232 -1.31 -5.45 -6.35
N LEU A 233 -1.12 -5.51 -5.02
CA LEU A 233 -2.13 -6.02 -4.10
C LEU A 233 -3.43 -5.22 -4.20
N SER A 234 -3.30 -3.88 -4.23
CA SER A 234 -4.46 -2.99 -4.34
C SER A 234 -5.26 -3.24 -5.61
N ILE A 235 -4.58 -3.43 -6.75
CA ILE A 235 -5.21 -3.73 -8.05
C ILE A 235 -5.98 -5.05 -7.98
N GLU A 236 -5.40 -6.09 -7.39
CA GLU A 236 -6.08 -7.38 -7.23
C GLU A 236 -7.31 -7.29 -6.32
N ILE A 237 -7.26 -6.46 -5.27
CA ILE A 237 -8.44 -6.19 -4.43
C ILE A 237 -9.55 -5.51 -5.23
N TYR A 238 -9.24 -4.51 -6.06
CA TYR A 238 -10.24 -3.87 -6.93
C TYR A 238 -10.86 -4.87 -7.92
N LYS A 239 -10.05 -5.73 -8.53
CA LYS A 239 -10.51 -6.78 -9.45
C LYS A 239 -11.48 -7.74 -8.78
N GLU A 240 -11.13 -8.20 -7.58
CA GLU A 240 -11.96 -9.14 -6.83
C GLU A 240 -13.28 -8.51 -6.40
N ILE A 241 -13.27 -7.24 -5.95
CA ILE A 241 -14.49 -6.49 -5.64
C ILE A 241 -15.39 -6.35 -6.87
N ALA A 242 -14.82 -5.95 -8.01
CA ALA A 242 -15.58 -5.77 -9.24
C ALA A 242 -16.21 -7.08 -9.72
N LYS A 243 -15.43 -8.17 -9.72
CA LYS A 243 -15.89 -9.51 -10.08
C LYS A 243 -17.09 -9.95 -9.23
N ARG A 244 -16.97 -9.84 -7.91
CA ARG A 244 -18.05 -10.22 -6.97
C ARG A 244 -19.31 -9.39 -7.15
N HIS A 245 -19.14 -8.09 -7.38
CA HIS A 245 -20.26 -7.19 -7.61
C HIS A 245 -21.03 -7.57 -8.89
N GLU A 246 -20.33 -7.90 -9.98
CA GLU A 246 -20.96 -8.40 -11.20
C GLU A 246 -21.71 -9.72 -10.98
N GLU A 247 -21.13 -10.65 -10.22
CA GLU A 247 -21.77 -11.94 -9.89
C GLU A 247 -23.06 -11.74 -9.08
N GLN A 248 -23.06 -10.79 -8.12
CA GLN A 248 -24.25 -10.40 -7.38
C GLN A 248 -25.32 -9.80 -8.29
N LEU A 249 -24.96 -8.87 -9.18
CA LEU A 249 -25.90 -8.25 -10.12
C LEU A 249 -26.55 -9.28 -11.06
N LYS A 250 -25.76 -10.23 -11.58
CA LYS A 250 -26.29 -11.34 -12.40
C LYS A 250 -27.26 -12.21 -11.61
N THR A 251 -26.95 -12.49 -10.34
CA THR A 251 -27.81 -13.28 -9.46
C THR A 251 -29.15 -12.58 -9.17
N ILE A 252 -29.15 -11.25 -9.07
CA ILE A 252 -30.37 -10.46 -8.86
C ILE A 252 -31.23 -10.43 -10.14
N GLN A 253 -30.62 -10.31 -11.32
CA GLN A 253 -31.36 -10.28 -12.60
C GLN A 253 -32.05 -11.61 -12.96
N LEU A 254 -31.59 -12.73 -12.40
CA LEU A 254 -32.16 -14.05 -12.61
C LEU A 254 -33.32 -14.39 -11.64
N LYS A 255 -33.58 -13.52 -10.66
CA LYS A 255 -34.69 -13.66 -9.70
C LYS A 255 -35.87 -12.79 -10.10
#